data_AF-X1D3N5-F1
#
_entry.id   AF-X1D3N5-F1
#
_cell.length_a   1.000
_cell.length_b   1.000
_cell.length_c   1.000
_cell.angle_alpha   90.00
_cell.angle_beta   90.00
_cell.angle_gamma   90.00
#
_symmetry.space_group_name_H-M   'P 1'
#
loop_
_entity.id
_entity.type
_entity.pdbx_description
1 polymer ?
#
loop_
_entity_poly.entity_id
_entity_poly.type
_entity_poly.pdbx_seq_one_letter_code
_entity_poly.pdbx_strand_id
1 'polypeptide(L)'
;PEDKVLNKLFEICYHASFLAEEQRRLAFGVIFCEEKDIPSGHRTRNIITLDKGRDFSIGELMRLSPATDYRRVLIAVKKKKGNFKEPRLIIWGLIEIGSEWWDFVHGKTSVASAPPNNLTIYSNKPGFLNMSRQGHSILSLSAGQISSPISGVFFNGPIGGFFDSAAKSFYSEVISDLNTNNYDPDGHDEDYPRRKYRDYIERLLFHIKQLGHGGVVIVVSDDLCINDSRITDRLSIKYPIQYNEGWVLSKKSVTTHLKYYDLSFSFSAGKEEITPEKYSKVN
;
A
#
# COMPACT_ATOMS: atom_id res chain seq x y z
N PRO A 1 -19.21 10.80 11.49
CA PRO A 1 -19.43 11.12 12.92
C PRO A 1 -19.56 12.65 13.10
N GLU A 2 -20.17 13.12 14.19
CA GLU A 2 -20.25 14.55 14.54
C GLU A 2 -18.86 15.13 14.87
N ASP A 3 -18.68 16.44 14.69
CA ASP A 3 -17.39 17.14 14.90
C ASP A 3 -16.82 16.96 16.30
N LYS A 4 -17.65 17.02 17.34
CA LYS A 4 -17.19 16.80 18.72
C LYS A 4 -16.59 15.40 18.92
N VAL A 5 -17.17 14.39 18.26
CA VAL A 5 -16.68 13.01 18.31
C VAL A 5 -15.36 12.89 17.56
N LEU A 6 -15.26 13.51 16.38
CA LEU A 6 -14.04 13.55 15.58
C LEU A 6 -12.90 14.23 16.33
N ASN A 7 -13.14 15.40 16.90
CA ASN A 7 -12.15 16.12 17.70
C ASN A 7 -11.65 15.25 18.84
N LYS A 8 -12.54 14.53 19.54
CA LYS A 8 -12.12 13.67 20.65
C LYS A 8 -11.30 12.46 20.19
N LEU A 9 -11.66 11.85 19.05
CA LEU A 9 -10.89 10.77 18.43
C LEU A 9 -9.48 11.26 18.07
N PHE A 10 -9.38 12.39 17.37
CA PHE A 10 -8.11 12.94 16.92
C PHE A 10 -7.23 13.41 18.07
N GLU A 11 -7.79 14.09 19.06
CA GLU A 11 -7.08 14.53 20.28
C GLU A 11 -6.42 13.34 20.98
N ILE A 12 -7.19 12.28 21.27
CA ILE A 12 -6.68 11.11 21.98
C ILE A 12 -5.64 10.36 21.14
N CYS A 13 -5.91 10.10 19.86
CA CYS A 13 -4.95 9.43 18.98
C CYS A 13 -3.67 10.25 18.81
N TYR A 14 -3.78 11.57 18.65
CA TYR A 14 -2.63 12.45 18.46
C TYR A 14 -1.74 12.42 19.70
N HIS A 15 -2.29 12.59 20.90
CA HIS A 15 -1.51 12.56 22.13
C HIS A 15 -0.93 11.17 22.41
N ALA A 16 -1.69 10.10 22.16
CA ALA A 16 -1.19 8.73 22.29
C ALA A 16 -0.01 8.44 21.33
N SER A 17 0.04 9.06 20.15
CA SER A 17 1.13 8.85 19.19
C SER A 17 2.51 9.27 19.70
N PHE A 18 2.59 10.20 20.66
CA PHE A 18 3.85 10.66 21.25
C PHE A 18 4.38 9.75 22.34
N LEU A 19 3.58 8.81 22.81
CA LEU A 19 3.93 7.96 23.94
C LEU A 19 4.74 6.74 23.47
N ALA A 20 5.52 6.22 24.40
CA ALA A 20 6.33 5.03 24.21
C ALA A 20 6.22 4.16 25.47
N GLU A 21 6.30 2.85 25.28
CA GLU A 21 6.27 1.86 26.35
C GLU A 21 7.50 0.97 26.22
N GLU A 22 8.30 0.84 27.29
CA GLU A 22 9.56 0.06 27.27
C GLU A 22 10.50 0.41 26.10
N GLN A 23 10.63 1.71 25.78
CA GLN A 23 11.35 2.25 24.63
C GLN A 23 10.81 1.88 23.24
N ARG A 24 9.70 1.12 23.16
CA ARG A 24 8.98 0.86 21.92
C ARG A 24 7.97 1.96 21.67
N ARG A 25 8.03 2.54 20.47
CA ARG A 25 7.06 3.53 20.04
C ARG A 25 5.70 2.87 19.88
N LEU A 26 4.65 3.55 20.32
CA LEU A 26 3.29 3.07 20.12
C LEU A 26 2.91 3.14 18.65
N ALA A 27 2.38 2.04 18.14
CA ALA A 27 1.74 1.97 16.83
C ALA A 27 0.37 1.31 17.00
N PHE A 28 -0.67 1.94 16.44
CA PHE A 28 -2.04 1.47 16.59
C PHE A 28 -2.90 1.86 15.39
N GLY A 29 -3.96 1.09 15.19
CA GLY A 29 -5.08 1.41 14.31
C GLY A 29 -6.35 1.48 15.14
N VAL A 30 -7.10 2.58 15.03
CA VAL A 30 -8.39 2.80 15.71
C VAL A 30 -9.47 2.91 14.66
N ILE A 31 -10.56 2.17 14.81
CA ILE A 31 -11.72 2.22 13.93
C ILE A 31 -12.94 2.71 14.69
N PHE A 32 -13.64 3.71 14.14
CA PHE A 32 -14.88 4.22 14.71
C PHE A 32 -16.09 3.54 14.08
N CYS A 33 -16.67 2.58 14.79
CA CYS A 33 -17.79 1.75 14.33
C CYS A 33 -18.61 1.18 15.50
N GLU A 34 -19.88 0.90 15.25
CA GLU A 34 -20.67 -0.02 16.07
C GLU A 34 -20.45 -1.47 15.62
N GLU A 35 -20.78 -2.42 16.49
CA GLU A 35 -20.65 -3.86 16.21
C GLU A 35 -21.46 -4.29 14.98
N LYS A 36 -22.65 -3.71 14.79
CA LYS A 36 -23.52 -3.94 13.63
C LYS A 36 -22.96 -3.42 12.31
N ASP A 37 -22.00 -2.48 12.36
CA ASP A 37 -21.42 -1.87 11.16
C ASP A 37 -20.36 -2.78 10.52
N ILE A 38 -19.93 -3.82 11.24
CA ILE A 38 -18.96 -4.78 10.74
C ILE A 38 -19.72 -5.88 9.98
N PRO A 39 -19.51 -6.01 8.65
CA PRO A 39 -20.24 -6.98 7.86
C PRO A 39 -19.94 -8.41 8.34
N SER A 40 -21.00 -9.13 8.64
CA SER A 40 -20.97 -10.57 8.91
C SER A 40 -20.91 -11.32 7.59
N GLY A 41 -19.71 -11.59 7.08
CA GLY A 41 -19.58 -12.42 5.88
C GLY A 41 -18.34 -12.11 5.05
N HIS A 42 -17.53 -13.15 4.88
CA HIS A 42 -16.32 -13.29 4.06
C HIS A 42 -15.16 -12.32 4.33
N ARG A 43 -14.21 -12.85 5.11
CA ARG A 43 -12.82 -12.38 5.35
C ARG A 43 -12.62 -11.25 6.36
N THR A 44 -13.66 -10.75 7.02
CA THR A 44 -13.51 -10.09 8.32
C THR A 44 -13.13 -11.18 9.35
N ARG A 45 -11.85 -11.21 9.71
CA ARG A 45 -11.30 -12.16 10.68
C ARG A 45 -11.69 -11.70 12.09
N ASN A 46 -11.82 -12.68 12.97
CA ASN A 46 -12.15 -12.64 14.40
C ASN A 46 -12.37 -11.24 15.02
N ILE A 47 -13.59 -11.02 15.53
CA ILE A 47 -13.90 -9.90 16.41
C ILE A 47 -13.70 -10.37 17.85
N ILE A 48 -12.87 -9.68 18.61
CA ILE A 48 -12.69 -9.91 20.04
C ILE A 48 -13.47 -8.81 20.77
N THR A 49 -14.65 -9.15 21.26
CA THR A 49 -15.48 -8.24 22.05
C THR A 49 -15.03 -8.23 23.50
N LEU A 50 -14.92 -7.04 24.11
CA LEU A 50 -14.62 -6.91 25.53
C LEU A 50 -15.90 -7.09 26.35
N ASP A 51 -15.85 -7.93 27.39
CA ASP A 51 -16.97 -8.15 28.32
C ASP A 51 -17.53 -6.84 28.90
N LYS A 52 -16.63 -5.89 29.18
CA LYS A 52 -16.96 -4.53 29.57
C LYS A 52 -16.17 -3.57 28.70
N GLY A 53 -16.90 -2.70 28.00
CA GLY A 53 -16.29 -1.63 27.22
C GLY A 53 -15.40 -0.75 28.11
N ARG A 54 -14.22 -0.41 27.60
CA ARG A 54 -13.25 0.44 28.28
C ARG A 54 -13.40 1.88 27.80
N ASP A 55 -13.11 2.86 28.63
CA ASP A 55 -13.14 4.25 28.18
C ASP A 55 -12.02 4.48 27.15
N PHE A 56 -12.36 5.02 25.98
CA PHE A 56 -11.38 5.35 24.98
C PHE A 56 -10.52 6.52 25.50
N SER A 57 -9.29 6.21 25.85
CA SER A 57 -8.36 7.13 26.50
C SER A 57 -6.93 6.82 26.08
N ILE A 58 -6.05 7.79 26.31
CA ILE A 58 -4.61 7.65 26.03
C ILE A 58 -4.03 6.44 26.76
N GLY A 59 -4.37 6.23 28.04
CA GLY A 59 -3.86 5.12 28.83
C GLY A 59 -4.37 3.73 28.41
N GLU A 60 -5.57 3.63 27.84
CA GLU A 60 -6.03 2.36 27.24
C GLU A 60 -5.33 2.10 25.90
N LEU A 61 -5.12 3.13 25.07
CA LEU A 61 -4.33 2.99 23.84
C LEU A 61 -2.89 2.56 24.15
N MET A 62 -2.25 3.14 25.16
CA MET A 62 -0.91 2.69 25.58
C MET A 62 -0.91 1.20 25.90
N ARG A 63 -1.89 0.70 26.67
CA ARG A 63 -1.94 -0.73 27.07
C ARG A 63 -2.27 -1.68 25.92
N LEU A 64 -3.13 -1.29 24.99
CA LEU A 64 -3.58 -2.15 23.89
C LEU A 64 -2.63 -2.15 22.69
N SER A 65 -1.92 -1.06 22.43
CA SER A 65 -1.07 -0.95 21.24
C SER A 65 0.05 -2.00 21.19
N PRO A 66 0.82 -2.28 22.27
CA PRO A 66 1.86 -3.33 22.23
C PRO A 66 1.29 -4.73 22.03
N ALA A 67 0.04 -4.96 22.45
CA ALA A 67 -0.66 -6.23 22.30
C ALA A 67 -1.30 -6.41 20.90
N THR A 68 -1.23 -5.39 20.04
CA THR A 68 -1.87 -5.42 18.72
C THR A 68 -0.88 -5.05 17.62
N ASP A 69 -0.89 -5.79 16.51
CA ASP A 69 -0.21 -5.33 15.30
C ASP A 69 -1.16 -4.39 14.54
N TYR A 70 -0.85 -3.09 14.52
CA TYR A 70 -1.69 -2.08 13.88
C TYR A 70 -1.99 -2.34 12.39
N ARG A 71 -1.19 -3.18 11.73
CA ARG A 71 -1.39 -3.58 10.32
C ARG A 71 -2.45 -4.67 10.18
N ARG A 72 -2.77 -5.37 11.26
CA ARG A 72 -3.63 -6.57 11.27
C ARG A 72 -4.83 -6.45 12.19
N VAL A 73 -4.76 -5.60 13.21
CA VAL A 73 -5.79 -5.48 14.25
C VAL A 73 -6.13 -4.01 14.45
N LEU A 74 -7.43 -3.72 14.46
CA LEU A 74 -7.98 -2.40 14.72
C LEU A 74 -8.67 -2.38 16.09
N ILE A 75 -8.40 -1.35 16.88
CA ILE A 75 -9.06 -1.07 18.16
C ILE A 75 -10.41 -0.43 17.85
N ALA A 76 -11.50 -1.13 18.16
CA ALA A 76 -12.84 -0.72 17.80
C ALA A 76 -13.47 0.20 18.84
N VAL A 77 -13.86 1.40 18.41
CA VAL A 77 -14.36 2.49 19.26
C VAL A 77 -15.75 2.90 18.82
N LYS A 78 -16.65 3.10 19.79
CA LYS A 78 -18.01 3.61 19.56
C LYS A 78 -18.36 4.73 20.53
N LYS A 79 -19.37 5.52 20.18
CA LYS A 79 -19.98 6.50 21.10
C LYS A 79 -20.73 5.74 22.21
N LYS A 80 -20.47 6.10 23.46
CA LYS A 80 -21.23 5.58 24.61
C LYS A 80 -22.64 6.16 24.57
N LYS A 81 -23.65 5.29 24.60
CA LYS A 81 -25.05 5.72 24.69
C LYS A 81 -25.30 6.43 26.03
N GLY A 82 -25.97 7.57 26.01
CA GLY A 82 -26.34 8.36 27.19
C GLY A 82 -26.39 9.86 26.90
N ASN A 83 -27.12 10.60 27.74
CA ASN A 83 -27.24 12.06 27.65
C ASN A 83 -26.06 12.74 28.35
N PHE A 84 -24.92 12.74 27.68
CA PHE A 84 -23.71 13.43 28.15
C PHE A 84 -23.57 14.78 27.44
N LYS A 85 -23.17 15.81 28.19
CA LYS A 85 -22.89 17.15 27.64
C LYS A 85 -21.74 17.12 26.60
N GLU A 86 -20.79 16.22 26.79
CA GLU A 86 -19.68 15.93 25.87
C GLU A 86 -19.67 14.46 25.47
N PRO A 87 -19.29 14.13 24.21
CA PRO A 87 -19.31 12.76 23.73
C PRO A 87 -18.31 11.90 24.50
N ARG A 88 -18.80 10.77 25.03
CA ARG A 88 -17.95 9.74 25.62
C ARG A 88 -17.73 8.63 24.62
N LEU A 89 -16.49 8.20 24.48
CA LEU A 89 -16.06 7.15 23.56
C LEU A 89 -15.64 5.93 24.37
N ILE A 90 -15.99 4.74 23.89
CA ILE A 90 -15.60 3.48 24.51
C ILE A 90 -14.97 2.55 23.49
N ILE A 91 -13.92 1.86 23.92
CA ILE A 91 -13.35 0.71 23.22
C ILE A 91 -14.25 -0.48 23.54
N TRP A 92 -14.81 -1.09 22.51
CA TRP A 92 -15.73 -2.22 22.66
C TRP A 92 -15.13 -3.55 22.21
N GLY A 93 -14.06 -3.52 21.41
CA GLY A 93 -13.42 -4.73 20.93
C GLY A 93 -12.18 -4.49 20.09
N LEU A 94 -11.63 -5.57 19.56
CA LEU A 94 -10.55 -5.62 18.59
C LEU A 94 -11.05 -6.32 17.34
N ILE A 95 -10.71 -5.80 16.16
CA ILE A 95 -11.13 -6.34 14.86
C ILE A 95 -9.90 -6.79 14.09
N GLU A 96 -9.80 -8.08 13.80
CA GLU A 96 -8.74 -8.62 12.96
C GLU A 96 -9.06 -8.39 11.47
N ILE A 97 -8.32 -7.50 10.81
CA ILE A 97 -8.39 -7.28 9.36
C ILE A 97 -7.38 -8.14 8.58
N GLY A 98 -6.39 -8.73 9.27
CA GLY A 98 -5.28 -9.45 8.65
C GLY A 98 -4.31 -8.52 7.92
N SER A 99 -3.25 -9.06 7.31
CA SER A 99 -2.24 -8.26 6.60
C SER A 99 -2.54 -8.07 5.11
N GLU A 100 -3.54 -8.75 4.55
CA GLU A 100 -3.79 -8.79 3.09
C GLU A 100 -3.91 -7.40 2.49
N TRP A 101 -4.68 -6.50 3.11
CA TRP A 101 -4.82 -5.14 2.60
C TRP A 101 -3.50 -4.37 2.63
N TRP A 102 -2.74 -4.51 3.72
CA TRP A 102 -1.42 -3.89 3.83
C TRP A 102 -0.48 -4.42 2.75
N ASP A 103 -0.48 -5.74 2.54
CA ASP A 103 0.34 -6.40 1.53
C ASP A 103 -0.08 -5.97 0.11
N PHE A 104 -1.38 -5.79 -0.14
CA PHE A 104 -1.92 -5.32 -1.42
C PHE A 104 -1.48 -3.90 -1.73
N VAL A 105 -1.67 -2.96 -0.79
CA VAL A 105 -1.27 -1.55 -0.96
C VAL A 105 0.25 -1.41 -1.17
N HIS A 106 1.04 -2.34 -0.65
CA HIS A 106 2.49 -2.37 -0.87
C HIS A 106 2.92 -3.28 -2.04
N GLY A 107 1.97 -3.75 -2.87
CA GLY A 107 2.25 -4.51 -4.09
C GLY A 107 2.77 -5.92 -3.87
N LYS A 108 2.63 -6.50 -2.67
CA LYS A 108 3.02 -7.87 -2.32
C LYS A 108 1.99 -8.91 -2.73
N THR A 109 0.72 -8.54 -2.81
CA THR A 109 -0.37 -9.38 -3.34
C THR A 109 -1.15 -8.60 -4.40
N SER A 110 -1.75 -9.33 -5.35
CA SER A 110 -2.61 -8.77 -6.41
C SER A 110 -4.08 -8.65 -5.99
N VAL A 111 -4.48 -9.31 -4.89
CA VAL A 111 -5.86 -9.33 -4.40
C VAL A 111 -5.86 -9.18 -2.89
N ALA A 112 -6.78 -8.37 -2.37
CA ALA A 112 -7.06 -8.29 -0.94
C ALA A 112 -8.51 -7.87 -0.69
N SER A 113 -9.00 -8.19 0.50
CA SER A 113 -10.24 -7.61 1.03
C SER A 113 -9.95 -6.25 1.64
N ALA A 114 -10.70 -5.23 1.22
CA ALA A 114 -10.59 -3.92 1.80
C ALA A 114 -11.05 -3.90 3.27
N PRO A 115 -10.46 -3.05 4.13
CA PRO A 115 -10.94 -2.85 5.50
C PRO A 115 -12.39 -2.36 5.54
N PRO A 116 -13.08 -2.47 6.69
CA PRO A 116 -14.45 -1.98 6.83
C PRO A 116 -14.61 -0.52 6.40
N ASN A 117 -15.80 -0.18 5.90
CA ASN A 117 -16.12 1.14 5.36
C ASN A 117 -16.43 2.19 6.46
N ASN A 118 -15.56 2.26 7.45
CA ASN A 118 -15.65 3.15 8.60
C ASN A 118 -14.38 4.01 8.71
N LEU A 119 -14.49 5.12 9.45
CA LEU A 119 -13.34 5.97 9.73
C LEU A 119 -12.31 5.17 10.54
N THR A 120 -11.10 5.08 9.99
CA THR A 120 -9.96 4.44 10.64
C THR A 120 -8.82 5.44 10.78
N ILE A 121 -8.21 5.49 11.96
CA ILE A 121 -7.10 6.38 12.32
C ILE A 121 -5.90 5.50 12.67
N TYR A 122 -4.81 5.66 11.94
CA TYR A 122 -3.55 4.97 12.20
C TYR A 122 -2.50 5.91 12.73
N SER A 123 -1.66 5.41 13.63
CA SER A 123 -0.41 6.04 14.00
C SER A 123 0.68 4.98 14.10
N ASN A 124 1.88 5.30 13.59
CA ASN A 124 3.06 4.45 13.70
C ASN A 124 4.35 5.25 13.97
N LYS A 125 4.22 6.56 14.18
CA LYS A 125 5.32 7.46 14.52
C LYS A 125 4.77 8.68 15.28
N PRO A 126 5.60 9.31 16.14
CA PRO A 126 5.16 10.46 16.93
C PRO A 126 4.62 11.61 16.09
N GLY A 127 3.47 12.17 16.50
CA GLY A 127 2.83 13.30 15.84
C GLY A 127 2.30 12.99 14.44
N PHE A 128 2.18 11.71 14.07
CA PHE A 128 1.63 11.29 12.79
C PHE A 128 0.29 10.60 12.98
N LEU A 129 -0.71 11.06 12.22
CA LEU A 129 -1.99 10.38 12.07
C LEU A 129 -2.29 10.19 10.59
N ASN A 130 -2.73 9.00 10.21
CA ASN A 130 -3.34 8.75 8.91
C ASN A 130 -4.82 8.44 9.10
N MET A 131 -5.69 9.22 8.48
CA MET A 131 -7.12 9.02 8.50
C MET A 131 -7.53 8.37 7.18
N SER A 132 -8.22 7.25 7.25
CA SER A 132 -8.63 6.46 6.10
C SER A 132 -10.06 5.95 6.24
N ARG A 133 -10.63 5.52 5.13
CA ARG A 133 -11.92 4.83 5.07
C ARG A 133 -11.85 3.75 4.00
N GLN A 134 -12.23 2.53 4.35
CA GLN A 134 -12.12 1.37 3.45
C GLN A 134 -10.69 1.20 2.89
N GLY A 135 -9.67 1.52 3.70
CA GLY A 135 -8.27 1.45 3.28
C GLY A 135 -7.77 2.61 2.41
N HIS A 136 -8.65 3.49 1.94
CA HIS A 136 -8.26 4.71 1.23
C HIS A 136 -7.89 5.80 2.23
N SER A 137 -6.65 6.28 2.18
CA SER A 137 -6.23 7.46 2.93
C SER A 137 -7.07 8.66 2.46
N ILE A 138 -7.60 9.42 3.41
CA ILE A 138 -8.34 10.66 3.16
C ILE A 138 -7.42 11.84 3.46
N LEU A 139 -6.76 11.80 4.62
CA LEU A 139 -5.90 12.86 5.12
C LEU A 139 -4.77 12.25 5.96
N SER A 140 -3.65 12.94 6.01
CA SER A 140 -2.61 12.64 6.99
C SER A 140 -2.12 13.91 7.68
N LEU A 141 -1.86 13.78 8.98
CA LEU A 141 -1.19 14.77 9.80
C LEU A 141 0.24 14.30 10.00
N SER A 142 1.22 15.14 9.68
CA SER A 142 2.64 14.87 9.92
C SER A 142 3.36 16.18 10.19
N ALA A 143 4.19 16.24 11.22
CA ALA A 143 4.98 17.44 11.55
C ALA A 143 4.15 18.73 11.63
N GLY A 144 2.92 18.65 12.18
CA GLY A 144 2.00 19.78 12.30
C GLY A 144 1.33 20.21 10.99
N GLN A 145 1.57 19.52 9.88
CA GLN A 145 0.96 19.81 8.58
C GLN A 145 -0.06 18.75 8.20
N ILE A 146 -1.20 19.22 7.69
CA ILE A 146 -2.23 18.36 7.10
C ILE A 146 -1.92 18.25 5.61
N SER A 147 -1.88 17.02 5.12
CA SER A 147 -1.71 16.73 3.70
C SER A 147 -2.76 15.73 3.23
N SER A 148 -3.29 15.98 2.04
CA SER A 148 -4.11 15.01 1.33
C SER A 148 -3.21 14.07 0.54
N PRO A 149 -3.57 12.78 0.43
CA PRO A 149 -2.81 11.86 -0.40
C PRO A 149 -2.88 12.30 -1.85
N ILE A 150 -1.72 12.28 -2.51
CA ILE A 150 -1.58 12.49 -3.94
C ILE A 150 -1.45 11.11 -4.57
N SER A 151 -2.26 10.81 -5.59
CA SER A 151 -2.18 9.57 -6.35
C SER A 151 -1.49 9.80 -7.69
N GLY A 152 -0.91 8.74 -8.25
CA GLY A 152 -0.39 8.76 -9.60
C GLY A 152 0.84 9.66 -9.80
N VAL A 153 1.66 9.89 -8.77
CA VAL A 153 2.85 10.75 -8.86
C VAL A 153 3.86 10.25 -9.91
N PHE A 154 3.98 8.93 -10.06
CA PHE A 154 4.81 8.32 -11.11
C PHE A 154 4.15 8.31 -12.49
N PHE A 155 2.87 8.67 -12.57
CA PHE A 155 2.10 8.64 -13.81
C PHE A 155 1.84 10.04 -14.38
N ASN A 156 1.74 11.05 -13.52
CA ASN A 156 1.33 12.39 -13.86
C ASN A 156 2.32 13.45 -13.33
N GLY A 157 2.31 14.63 -13.95
CA GLY A 157 3.10 15.77 -13.52
C GLY A 157 4.60 15.62 -13.76
N PRO A 158 5.44 16.50 -13.15
CA PRO A 158 6.88 16.56 -13.43
C PRO A 158 7.63 15.26 -13.10
N ILE A 159 7.22 14.56 -12.03
CA ILE A 159 7.84 13.28 -11.65
C ILE A 159 7.46 12.20 -12.66
N GLY A 160 6.20 12.08 -13.06
CA GLY A 160 5.79 11.16 -14.12
C GLY A 160 6.52 11.43 -15.43
N GLY A 161 6.60 12.70 -15.84
CA GLY A 161 7.32 13.13 -17.05
C GLY A 161 8.81 12.81 -17.02
N PHE A 162 9.46 12.91 -15.85
CA PHE A 162 10.86 12.51 -15.69
C PHE A 162 11.09 11.01 -16.04
N PHE A 163 10.14 10.14 -15.71
CA PHE A 163 10.23 8.71 -15.98
C PHE A 163 9.70 8.27 -17.36
N ASP A 164 9.13 9.17 -18.16
CA ASP A 164 8.52 8.84 -19.45
C ASP A 164 9.51 8.21 -20.43
N SER A 165 10.72 8.75 -20.52
CA SER A 165 11.75 8.25 -21.45
C SER A 165 12.12 6.81 -21.12
N ALA A 166 12.41 6.54 -19.84
CA ALA A 166 12.74 5.21 -19.37
C ALA A 166 11.57 4.22 -19.53
N ALA A 167 10.33 4.66 -19.26
CA ALA A 167 9.14 3.83 -19.47
C ALA A 167 8.93 3.47 -20.94
N LYS A 168 9.18 4.41 -21.86
CA LYS A 168 9.13 4.16 -23.31
C LYS A 168 10.24 3.20 -23.75
N SER A 169 11.46 3.38 -23.24
CA SER A 169 12.58 2.47 -23.50
C SER A 169 12.26 1.05 -23.05
N PHE A 170 11.75 0.89 -21.82
CA PHE A 170 11.31 -0.39 -21.28
C PHE A 170 10.28 -1.08 -22.16
N TYR A 171 9.26 -0.33 -22.61
CA TYR A 171 8.23 -0.84 -23.50
C TYR A 171 8.80 -1.30 -24.86
N SER A 172 9.68 -0.50 -25.48
CA SER A 172 10.32 -0.87 -26.75
C SER A 172 11.15 -2.14 -26.63
N GLU A 173 11.88 -2.31 -25.53
CA GLU A 173 12.63 -3.54 -25.27
C GLU A 173 11.72 -4.75 -25.06
N VAL A 174 10.60 -4.59 -24.34
CA VAL A 174 9.62 -5.67 -24.14
C VAL A 174 9.04 -6.14 -25.49
N ILE A 175 8.71 -5.21 -26.37
CA ILE A 175 8.18 -5.52 -27.70
C ILE A 175 9.23 -6.22 -28.56
N SER A 176 10.48 -5.75 -28.50
CA SER A 176 11.60 -6.43 -29.15
C SER A 176 11.78 -7.87 -28.64
N ASP A 177 11.66 -8.09 -27.33
CA ASP A 177 11.78 -9.43 -26.71
C ASP A 177 10.60 -10.35 -27.11
N LEU A 178 9.44 -9.78 -27.44
CA LEU A 178 8.25 -10.49 -27.92
C LEU A 178 8.24 -10.73 -29.43
N ASN A 179 9.11 -10.04 -30.19
CA ASN A 179 9.07 -9.99 -31.66
C ASN A 179 7.71 -9.54 -32.22
N THR A 180 7.08 -8.55 -31.58
CA THR A 180 5.82 -7.96 -32.04
C THR A 180 6.01 -6.48 -32.36
N ASN A 181 4.96 -5.79 -32.81
CA ASN A 181 4.96 -4.33 -32.98
C ASN A 181 4.22 -3.61 -31.84
N ASN A 182 3.30 -4.32 -31.18
CA ASN A 182 2.47 -3.86 -30.07
C ASN A 182 2.49 -4.93 -28.98
N TYR A 183 2.33 -4.52 -27.73
CA TYR A 183 2.21 -5.41 -26.58
C TYR A 183 0.86 -6.12 -26.55
N ASP A 184 -0.23 -5.41 -26.83
CA ASP A 184 -1.58 -5.91 -26.91
C ASP A 184 -2.28 -5.41 -28.19
N PRO A 185 -2.25 -6.20 -29.28
CA PRO A 185 -2.87 -5.84 -30.55
C PRO A 185 -4.38 -5.57 -30.48
N ASP A 186 -5.09 -6.17 -29.53
CA ASP A 186 -6.54 -5.97 -29.34
C ASP A 186 -6.81 -4.65 -28.56
N GLY A 187 -5.77 -4.02 -28.01
CA GLY A 187 -5.82 -2.69 -27.40
C GLY A 187 -6.50 -2.65 -26.03
N HIS A 188 -6.67 -3.79 -25.35
CA HIS A 188 -7.24 -3.85 -24.01
C HIS A 188 -6.30 -3.25 -22.96
N ASP A 189 -4.99 -3.50 -23.09
CA ASP A 189 -4.00 -3.06 -22.13
C ASP A 189 -2.57 -2.83 -22.69
N GLU A 190 -2.47 -2.06 -23.78
CA GLU A 190 -1.19 -1.74 -24.44
C GLU A 190 -0.15 -1.08 -23.50
N ASP A 191 -0.61 -0.29 -22.53
CA ASP A 191 0.26 0.46 -21.62
C ASP A 191 0.80 -0.37 -20.44
N TYR A 192 0.43 -1.65 -20.34
CA TYR A 192 0.84 -2.51 -19.24
C TYR A 192 2.36 -2.52 -18.97
N PRO A 193 3.26 -2.63 -19.97
CA PRO A 193 4.71 -2.61 -19.71
C PRO A 193 5.18 -1.29 -19.09
N ARG A 194 4.66 -0.15 -19.59
CA ARG A 194 5.00 1.18 -19.06
C ARG A 194 4.55 1.33 -17.61
N ARG A 195 3.35 0.84 -17.29
CA ARG A 195 2.85 0.84 -15.90
C ARG A 195 3.70 -0.07 -15.00
N LYS A 196 4.10 -1.24 -15.47
CA LYS A 196 4.95 -2.16 -14.68
C LYS A 196 6.32 -1.61 -14.33
N TYR A 197 6.94 -0.87 -15.24
CA TYR A 197 8.17 -0.14 -14.93
C TYR A 197 7.96 0.86 -13.78
N ARG A 198 6.89 1.66 -13.84
CA ARG A 198 6.57 2.65 -12.78
C ARG A 198 6.22 1.98 -11.46
N ASP A 199 5.43 0.90 -11.49
CA ASP A 199 5.11 0.09 -10.32
C ASP A 199 6.37 -0.45 -9.64
N TYR A 200 7.40 -0.82 -10.41
CA TYR A 200 8.67 -1.31 -9.86
C TYR A 200 9.38 -0.23 -9.03
N ILE A 201 9.48 1.00 -9.55
CA ILE A 201 10.07 2.14 -8.83
C ILE A 201 9.27 2.48 -7.58
N GLU A 202 7.94 2.48 -7.67
CA GLU A 202 7.07 2.72 -6.53
C GLU A 202 7.25 1.65 -5.44
N ARG A 203 7.31 0.37 -5.83
CA ARG A 203 7.54 -0.77 -4.92
C ARG A 203 8.92 -0.71 -4.25
N LEU A 204 9.95 -0.28 -4.98
CA LEU A 204 11.28 -0.06 -4.39
C LEU A 204 11.22 0.96 -3.25
N LEU A 205 10.53 2.09 -3.46
CA LEU A 205 10.38 3.12 -2.44
C LEU A 205 9.54 2.65 -1.25
N PHE A 206 8.48 1.88 -1.50
CA PHE A 206 7.73 1.23 -0.44
C PHE A 206 8.59 0.26 0.38
N HIS A 207 9.46 -0.51 -0.28
CA HIS A 207 10.37 -1.42 0.40
C HIS A 207 11.37 -0.67 1.30
N ILE A 208 12.01 0.38 0.77
CA ILE A 208 12.92 1.24 1.53
C ILE A 208 12.22 1.84 2.76
N LYS A 209 10.99 2.33 2.57
CA LYS A 209 10.16 2.88 3.67
C LYS A 209 9.85 1.82 4.73
N GLN A 210 9.59 0.57 4.33
CA GLN A 210 9.29 -0.53 5.25
C GLN A 210 10.48 -0.94 6.11
N LEU A 211 11.71 -0.85 5.58
CA LEU A 211 12.93 -1.18 6.33
C LEU A 211 13.18 -0.22 7.51
N GLY A 212 12.65 1.01 7.47
CA GLY A 212 12.67 1.92 8.62
C GLY A 212 14.03 2.54 8.95
N HIS A 213 15.10 2.20 8.22
CA HIS A 213 16.45 2.76 8.42
C HIS A 213 16.66 4.12 7.75
N GLY A 214 15.65 4.62 7.03
CA GLY A 214 15.82 5.73 6.10
C GLY A 214 16.54 5.28 4.83
N GLY A 215 16.27 5.93 3.71
CA GLY A 215 16.92 5.61 2.45
C GLY A 215 16.58 6.64 1.38
N VAL A 216 17.49 6.77 0.43
CA VAL A 216 17.38 7.69 -0.69
C VAL A 216 17.64 6.91 -1.96
N VAL A 217 16.75 7.06 -2.94
CA VAL A 217 16.97 6.58 -4.31
C VAL A 217 17.36 7.79 -5.14
N ILE A 218 18.53 7.72 -5.76
CA ILE A 218 19.01 8.74 -6.70
C ILE A 218 18.90 8.14 -8.09
N VAL A 219 18.10 8.77 -8.95
CA VAL A 219 17.95 8.40 -10.35
C VAL A 219 18.67 9.45 -11.18
N VAL A 220 19.53 8.99 -12.09
CA VAL A 220 20.35 9.82 -12.95
C VAL A 220 20.10 9.46 -14.41
N SER A 221 20.46 10.35 -15.32
CA SER A 221 20.40 10.09 -16.76
C SER A 221 21.46 9.08 -17.19
N ASP A 222 21.20 8.35 -18.28
CA ASP A 222 22.06 7.25 -18.77
C ASP A 222 23.44 7.73 -19.24
N ASP A 223 23.63 9.04 -19.47
CA ASP A 223 24.94 9.63 -19.77
C ASP A 223 25.87 9.70 -18.55
N LEU A 224 25.35 9.47 -17.34
CA LEU A 224 26.11 9.51 -16.10
C LEU A 224 26.57 8.11 -15.70
N CYS A 225 27.88 7.95 -15.63
CA CYS A 225 28.51 6.74 -15.11
C CYS A 225 28.92 6.90 -13.65
N ILE A 226 29.17 5.78 -12.96
CA ILE A 226 29.58 5.76 -11.56
C ILE A 226 30.92 6.49 -11.29
N ASN A 227 31.76 6.59 -12.32
CA ASN A 227 33.06 7.27 -12.28
C ASN A 227 33.01 8.70 -12.85
N ASP A 228 31.82 9.20 -13.19
CA ASP A 228 31.66 10.56 -13.69
C ASP A 228 31.93 11.58 -12.57
N SER A 229 32.75 12.60 -12.85
CA SER A 229 33.11 13.62 -11.86
C SER A 229 31.88 14.33 -11.28
N ARG A 230 30.81 14.48 -12.08
CA ARG A 230 29.54 15.05 -11.63
C ARG A 230 28.92 14.25 -10.47
N ILE A 231 29.18 12.95 -10.41
CA ILE A 231 28.74 12.03 -9.35
C ILE A 231 29.79 11.94 -8.24
N THR A 232 31.05 11.62 -8.57
CA THR A 232 32.09 11.31 -7.57
C THR A 232 32.46 12.50 -6.70
N ASP A 233 32.29 13.73 -7.18
CA ASP A 233 32.56 14.95 -6.39
C ASP A 233 31.48 15.22 -5.33
N ARG A 234 30.31 14.57 -5.45
CA ARG A 234 29.14 14.80 -4.58
C ARG A 234 28.72 13.57 -3.79
N LEU A 235 29.06 12.37 -4.26
CA LEU A 235 28.65 11.11 -3.68
C LEU A 235 29.87 10.23 -3.44
N SER A 236 30.08 9.84 -2.18
CA SER A 236 31.05 8.80 -1.83
C SER A 236 30.39 7.43 -1.96
N ILE A 237 30.82 6.65 -2.95
CA ILE A 237 30.25 5.34 -3.24
C ILE A 237 31.13 4.27 -2.62
N LYS A 238 30.72 3.74 -1.47
CA LYS A 238 31.47 2.72 -0.73
C LYS A 238 31.46 1.35 -1.42
N TYR A 239 30.34 0.99 -2.04
CA TYR A 239 30.14 -0.31 -2.69
C TYR A 239 29.58 -0.07 -4.10
N PRO A 240 30.46 0.13 -5.10
CA PRO A 240 30.01 0.24 -6.48
C PRO A 240 29.50 -1.12 -6.95
N ILE A 241 28.27 -1.17 -7.45
CA ILE A 241 27.67 -2.39 -7.97
C ILE A 241 27.03 -2.05 -9.32
N GLN A 242 27.36 -2.84 -10.34
CA GLN A 242 26.61 -2.89 -11.59
C GLN A 242 25.62 -4.05 -11.50
N TYR A 243 24.35 -3.72 -11.28
CA TYR A 243 23.30 -4.71 -11.07
C TYR A 243 22.07 -4.36 -11.89
N ASN A 244 21.83 -5.11 -12.96
CA ASN A 244 20.73 -4.88 -13.90
C ASN A 244 19.61 -5.94 -13.80
N GLU A 245 19.67 -6.84 -12.81
CA GLU A 245 18.71 -7.94 -12.72
C GLU A 245 17.28 -7.43 -12.53
N GLY A 246 17.07 -6.31 -11.85
CA GLY A 246 15.74 -5.71 -11.68
C GLY A 246 15.05 -5.41 -13.01
N TRP A 247 15.77 -4.84 -13.98
CA TRP A 247 15.25 -4.57 -15.32
C TRP A 247 14.97 -5.87 -16.07
N VAL A 248 15.94 -6.79 -16.10
CA VAL A 248 15.85 -8.08 -16.80
C VAL A 248 14.69 -8.92 -16.28
N LEU A 249 14.55 -9.04 -14.96
CA LEU A 249 13.45 -9.78 -14.33
C LEU A 249 12.11 -9.10 -14.56
N SER A 250 12.05 -7.77 -14.57
CA SER A 250 10.82 -7.03 -14.88
C SER A 250 10.37 -7.29 -16.32
N LYS A 251 11.28 -7.24 -17.30
CA LYS A 251 10.98 -7.59 -18.70
C LYS A 251 10.50 -9.03 -18.82
N LYS A 252 11.22 -9.97 -18.20
CA LYS A 252 10.82 -11.39 -18.18
C LYS A 252 9.43 -11.59 -17.58
N SER A 253 9.11 -10.88 -16.50
CA SER A 253 7.79 -10.95 -15.87
C SER A 253 6.68 -10.45 -16.80
N VAL A 254 6.90 -9.34 -17.51
CA VAL A 254 5.91 -8.75 -18.43
C VAL A 254 5.71 -9.64 -19.66
N THR A 255 6.80 -10.10 -20.27
CA THR A 255 6.73 -11.01 -21.43
C THR A 255 6.09 -12.36 -21.08
N THR A 256 6.37 -12.90 -19.89
CA THR A 256 5.73 -14.13 -19.40
C THR A 256 4.24 -13.91 -19.12
N HIS A 257 3.87 -12.73 -18.62
CA HIS A 257 2.47 -12.39 -18.38
C HIS A 257 1.64 -12.41 -19.67
N LEU A 258 2.12 -11.76 -20.74
CA LEU A 258 1.43 -11.80 -22.04
C LEU A 258 1.31 -13.23 -22.57
N LYS A 259 2.41 -13.99 -22.59
CA LYS A 259 2.41 -15.40 -23.04
C LYS A 259 1.42 -16.26 -22.26
N TYR A 260 1.33 -16.06 -20.94
CA TYR A 260 0.36 -16.74 -20.11
C TYR A 260 -1.08 -16.34 -20.47
N TYR A 261 -1.34 -15.04 -20.67
CA TYR A 261 -2.66 -14.56 -21.06
C TYR A 261 -3.09 -15.10 -22.41
N ASP A 262 -2.21 -15.03 -23.41
CA ASP A 262 -2.45 -15.62 -24.73
C ASP A 262 -2.78 -17.10 -24.59
N LEU A 263 -1.95 -17.90 -23.90
CA LEU A 263 -2.20 -19.33 -23.73
C LEU A 263 -3.49 -19.63 -22.96
N SER A 264 -3.79 -18.89 -21.89
CA SER A 264 -4.90 -19.20 -20.97
C SER A 264 -6.25 -18.70 -21.48
N PHE A 265 -6.26 -17.59 -22.23
CA PHE A 265 -7.48 -16.93 -22.68
C PHE A 265 -7.74 -17.08 -24.20
N SER A 266 -6.80 -17.61 -25.00
CA SER A 266 -7.07 -18.08 -26.37
C SER A 266 -8.27 -19.02 -26.43
N PHE A 267 -8.45 -19.85 -25.40
CA PHE A 267 -9.58 -20.77 -25.25
C PHE A 267 -10.92 -20.07 -25.01
N SER A 268 -10.93 -18.89 -24.39
CA SER A 268 -12.16 -18.16 -24.04
C SER A 268 -12.68 -17.25 -25.15
N ALA A 269 -11.80 -16.83 -26.08
CA ALA A 269 -12.14 -15.91 -27.17
C ALA A 269 -12.53 -16.63 -28.49
N GLY A 270 -12.55 -17.97 -28.52
CA GLY A 270 -12.92 -18.75 -29.71
C GLY A 270 -12.00 -18.51 -30.93
N LYS A 271 -10.77 -18.00 -30.72
CA LYS A 271 -9.84 -17.62 -31.79
C LYS A 271 -9.06 -18.81 -32.39
N GLU A 272 -9.15 -20.02 -31.84
CA GLU A 272 -8.54 -21.23 -32.42
C GLU A 272 -9.53 -22.41 -32.51
N GLU A 273 -9.59 -23.08 -33.67
CA GLU A 273 -10.20 -24.42 -33.80
C GLU A 273 -9.31 -25.45 -33.07
N ILE A 274 -9.91 -26.17 -32.12
CA ILE A 274 -9.21 -27.20 -31.34
C ILE A 274 -9.15 -28.49 -32.16
N THR A 275 -7.95 -28.88 -32.58
CA THR A 275 -7.68 -30.27 -32.99
C THR A 275 -7.31 -31.13 -31.77
N PRO A 276 -7.67 -32.42 -31.74
CA PRO A 276 -7.38 -33.33 -30.62
C PRO A 276 -5.91 -33.36 -30.19
N GLU A 277 -4.99 -33.11 -31.12
CA GLU A 277 -3.54 -33.10 -30.92
C GLU A 277 -3.02 -31.91 -30.09
N LYS A 278 -3.72 -30.77 -30.12
CA LYS A 278 -3.37 -29.59 -29.30
C LYS A 278 -3.78 -29.77 -27.84
N TYR A 279 -4.87 -30.49 -27.60
CA TYR A 279 -5.41 -30.71 -26.24
C TYR A 279 -4.53 -31.67 -25.41
N SER A 280 -3.89 -32.66 -26.04
CA SER A 280 -3.08 -33.66 -25.34
C SER A 280 -1.68 -33.18 -24.91
N LYS A 281 -1.28 -31.95 -25.26
CA LYS A 281 0.03 -31.37 -24.88
C LYS A 281 -0.02 -30.42 -23.68
N VAL A 282 -1.22 -30.10 -23.20
CA VAL A 282 -1.45 -29.16 -22.08
C VAL A 282 -1.69 -29.89 -20.76
N ASN A 283 -1.79 -31.23 -20.77
CA ASN A 283 -1.81 -32.09 -19.59
C ASN A 283 -0.55 -32.97 -19.52
#